data_AF-A0A382U8U8-F1
#
_entry.id   AF-A0A382U8U8-F1
#
_cell.length_a   1.000
_cell.length_b   1.000
_cell.length_c   1.000
_cell.angle_alpha   90.00
_cell.angle_beta   90.00
_cell.angle_gamma   90.00
#
_symmetry.space_group_name_H-M   'P 1'
#
loop_
_entity.id
_entity.type
_entity.pdbx_description
1 polymer ?
#
loop_
_entity_poly.entity_id
_entity_poly.type
_entity_poly.pdbx_seq_one_letter_code
_entity_poly.pdbx_strand_id
1 'polypeptide(L)'
;MGDMPDTPVVWYLARSTSALYAMTGGLFWITSADIGRHHLVLWYLAWSMAVLGAVLCGIDIWAAMPFAWTMTEGPSVLLMAAVMIYLMSRIGHERAKSSTETYSHEP
;
A
#
# COMPACT_ATOMS: atom_id res chain seq x y z
N MET A 1 15.23 15.01 -17.08
CA MET A 1 15.42 15.50 -15.69
C MET A 1 16.65 16.39 -15.71
N GLY A 2 16.52 17.66 -15.29
CA GLY A 2 17.66 18.57 -15.18
C GLY A 2 18.64 18.14 -14.09
N ASP A 3 19.74 18.87 -13.92
CA ASP A 3 20.72 18.56 -12.88
C ASP A 3 20.08 18.57 -11.49
N MET A 4 20.33 17.48 -10.76
CA MET A 4 19.86 17.32 -9.40
C MET A 4 20.65 18.28 -8.51
N PRO A 5 20.00 19.15 -7.70
CA PRO A 5 20.73 20.09 -6.87
C PRO A 5 21.64 19.35 -5.88
N ASP A 6 22.95 19.58 -5.96
CA ASP A 6 23.94 18.96 -5.07
C ASP A 6 23.96 19.65 -3.69
N THR A 7 22.85 19.46 -2.98
CA THR A 7 22.65 19.99 -1.63
C THR A 7 22.61 18.83 -0.62
N PRO A 8 23.20 18.96 0.58
CA PRO A 8 23.26 17.88 1.57
C PRO A 8 21.89 17.27 1.92
N VAL A 9 20.82 18.08 1.85
CA VAL A 9 19.45 17.63 2.14
C VAL A 9 18.95 16.59 1.13
N VAL A 10 19.29 16.71 -0.15
CA VAL A 10 18.87 15.74 -1.19
C VAL A 10 19.48 14.37 -0.92
N TRP A 11 20.77 14.34 -0.58
CA TRP A 11 21.50 13.12 -0.23
C TRP A 11 21.00 12.46 1.06
N TYR A 12 20.62 13.26 2.05
CA TYR A 12 20.03 12.79 3.29
C TYR A 12 18.63 12.20 3.05
N LEU A 13 17.78 12.90 2.31
CA LEU A 13 16.43 12.45 1.97
C LEU A 13 16.49 11.18 1.12
N ALA A 14 17.35 11.10 0.12
CA ALA A 14 17.52 9.90 -0.69
C ALA A 14 17.84 8.66 0.16
N ARG A 15 18.82 8.76 1.07
CA ARG A 15 19.20 7.65 1.97
C ARG A 15 18.09 7.29 2.97
N SER A 16 17.46 8.30 3.56
CA SER A 16 16.37 8.10 4.53
C SER A 16 15.16 7.44 3.87
N THR A 17 14.79 7.89 2.67
CA THR A 17 13.72 7.31 1.87
C THR A 17 14.06 5.88 1.44
N SER A 18 15.29 5.60 1.01
CA SER A 18 15.72 4.22 0.73
C SER A 18 15.61 3.31 1.95
N ALA A 19 16.04 3.77 3.13
CA ALA A 19 15.92 3.02 4.37
C ALA A 19 14.44 2.76 4.75
N LEU A 20 13.58 3.77 4.59
CA LEU A 20 12.15 3.65 4.81
C LEU A 20 11.53 2.61 3.86
N TYR A 21 11.88 2.62 2.57
CA TYR A 21 11.41 1.61 1.62
C TYR A 21 11.89 0.20 1.97
N ALA A 22 13.14 0.03 2.40
CA ALA A 22 13.65 -1.26 2.84
C ALA A 22 12.89 -1.79 4.07
N MET A 23 12.65 -0.93 5.07
CA MET A 23 11.85 -1.29 6.26
C MET A 23 10.40 -1.62 5.89
N THR A 24 9.79 -0.83 5.00
CA THR A 24 8.42 -1.04 4.53
C THR A 24 8.32 -2.35 3.75
N GLY A 25 9.28 -2.65 2.87
CA GLY A 25 9.36 -3.93 2.16
C GLY A 25 9.54 -5.11 3.11
N GLY A 26 10.37 -4.96 4.15
CA GLY A 26 10.50 -5.97 5.21
C GLY A 26 9.20 -6.20 5.98
N LEU A 27 8.43 -5.14 6.27
CA LEU A 27 7.11 -5.25 6.87
C LEU A 27 6.15 -6.05 5.98
N PHE A 28 6.08 -5.73 4.68
CA PHE A 28 5.29 -6.52 3.73
C PHE A 28 5.70 -7.99 3.70
N TRP A 29 7.01 -8.25 3.70
CA TRP A 29 7.56 -9.61 3.70
C TRP A 29 7.11 -10.41 4.93
N ILE A 30 7.22 -9.83 6.12
CA ILE A 30 6.81 -10.49 7.37
C ILE A 30 5.29 -10.69 7.40
N THR A 31 4.53 -9.66 7.00
CA THR A 31 3.06 -9.72 7.02
C THR A 31 2.51 -10.72 6.01
N SER A 32 3.25 -10.98 4.92
CA SER A 32 2.91 -12.03 3.95
C SER A 32 3.06 -13.45 4.50
N ALA A 33 3.84 -13.67 5.55
CA ALA A 33 4.05 -15.01 6.10
C ALA A 33 2.85 -15.52 6.91
N ASP A 34 2.08 -14.63 7.53
CA ASP A 34 0.88 -14.98 8.30
C ASP A 34 -0.21 -13.92 8.16
N ILE A 35 -0.95 -14.01 7.06
CA ILE A 35 -2.04 -13.09 6.70
C ILE A 35 -3.20 -13.17 7.71
N GLY A 36 -3.46 -14.35 8.27
CA GLY A 36 -4.58 -14.59 9.18
C GLY A 36 -4.39 -13.91 10.53
N ARG A 37 -3.17 -13.92 11.06
CA ARG A 37 -2.82 -13.27 12.34
C ARG A 37 -2.68 -11.75 12.21
N HIS A 38 -2.15 -11.25 11.09
CA HIS A 38 -1.84 -9.83 10.90
C HIS A 38 -2.92 -9.04 10.14
N HIS A 39 -4.16 -9.53 10.14
CA HIS A 39 -5.27 -8.95 9.38
C HIS A 39 -5.49 -7.44 9.65
N LEU A 40 -5.35 -6.99 10.89
CA LEU A 40 -5.52 -5.59 11.26
C LEU A 40 -4.38 -4.70 10.72
N VAL A 41 -3.16 -5.23 10.74
CA VAL A 41 -1.98 -4.54 10.19
C VAL A 41 -2.10 -4.41 8.67
N LEU A 42 -2.58 -5.45 7.98
CA LEU A 42 -2.81 -5.42 6.53
C LEU A 42 -3.88 -4.39 6.14
N TRP A 43 -4.97 -4.29 6.90
CA TRP A 43 -6.00 -3.27 6.68
C TRP A 43 -5.47 -1.85 6.86
N TYR A 44 -4.70 -1.63 7.93
CA TYR A 44 -4.05 -0.34 8.17
C TYR A 44 -3.08 0.01 7.03
N LEU A 45 -2.29 -0.96 6.58
CA LEU A 45 -1.30 -0.78 5.52
C LEU A 45 -1.98 -0.46 4.18
N ALA A 46 -3.06 -1.16 3.85
CA ALA A 46 -3.83 -0.93 2.63
C ALA A 46 -4.47 0.47 2.59
N TRP A 47 -5.09 0.92 3.69
CA TRP A 47 -5.63 2.28 3.78
C TRP A 47 -4.52 3.35 3.76
N SER A 48 -3.40 3.10 4.43
CA SER A 48 -2.26 4.01 4.42
C SER A 48 -1.71 4.19 3.00
N MET A 49 -1.62 3.10 2.22
CA MET A 49 -1.25 3.17 0.80
C MET A 49 -2.29 3.91 -0.04
N ALA A 50 -3.58 3.71 0.21
CA ALA A 50 -4.64 4.43 -0.52
C ALA A 50 -4.55 5.95 -0.28
N VAL A 51 -4.36 6.36 0.97
CA VAL A 51 -4.17 7.77 1.34
C VAL A 51 -2.89 8.32 0.71
N LEU A 52 -1.78 7.59 0.83
CA LEU A 52 -0.50 8.02 0.26
C LEU A 52 -0.58 8.16 -1.27
N GLY A 53 -1.16 7.18 -1.96
CA GLY A 53 -1.33 7.22 -3.41
C GLY A 53 -2.22 8.39 -3.86
N ALA A 54 -3.30 8.69 -3.12
CA ALA A 54 -4.15 9.84 -3.38
C ALA A 54 -3.41 11.17 -3.21
N VAL A 55 -2.60 11.29 -2.14
CA VAL A 55 -1.76 12.47 -1.90
C VAL A 55 -0.72 12.64 -2.99
N LEU A 56 -0.03 11.56 -3.39
CA LEU A 56 0.96 11.59 -4.48
C LEU A 56 0.33 12.00 -5.81
N CYS A 57 -0.83 11.42 -6.18
CA CYS A 57 -1.59 11.87 -7.35
C CYS A 57 -1.90 13.38 -7.30
N GLY A 58 -2.32 13.90 -6.14
CA GLY A 58 -2.59 15.33 -5.97
C GLY A 58 -1.34 16.20 -6.16
N ILE A 59 -0.20 15.75 -5.63
CA ILE A 59 1.10 16.42 -5.79
C ILE A 59 1.54 16.39 -7.26
N ASP A 60 1.42 15.24 -7.94
CA ASP A 60 1.83 15.10 -9.36
C ASP A 60 1.04 16.03 -10.28
N ILE A 61 -0.27 16.15 -10.03
CA ILE A 61 -1.15 17.07 -10.75
C ILE A 61 -0.74 18.52 -10.47
N TRP A 62 -0.46 18.85 -9.21
CA TRP A 62 -0.09 20.23 -8.81
C TRP A 62 1.30 20.64 -9.31
N ALA A 63 2.25 19.71 -9.33
CA ALA A 63 3.61 19.92 -9.83
C ALA A 63 3.69 19.91 -11.36
N ALA A 64 2.58 19.68 -12.07
CA ALA A 64 2.50 19.61 -13.53
C ALA A 64 3.54 18.66 -14.15
N MET A 65 3.79 17.53 -13.45
CA MET A 65 4.74 16.52 -13.92
C MET A 65 4.29 15.92 -15.26
N PRO A 66 5.22 15.44 -16.10
CA PRO A 66 4.86 14.86 -17.39
C PRO A 66 3.91 13.66 -17.22
N PHE A 67 2.90 13.57 -18.08
CA PHE A 67 1.77 12.64 -17.95
C PHE A 67 2.18 11.17 -17.74
N ALA A 68 3.28 10.74 -18.37
CA ALA A 68 3.82 9.39 -18.19
C ALA A 68 4.26 9.13 -16.73
N TRP A 69 4.82 10.13 -16.06
CA TRP A 69 5.27 10.04 -14.67
C TRP A 69 4.08 9.99 -13.69
N THR A 70 3.13 10.91 -13.87
CA THR A 70 1.88 10.97 -13.11
C THR A 70 1.06 9.68 -13.23
N MET A 71 1.07 9.02 -14.38
CA MET A 71 0.36 7.74 -14.57
C MET A 71 1.02 6.57 -13.83
N THR A 72 2.33 6.61 -13.66
CA THR A 72 3.08 5.50 -13.05
C THR A 72 3.21 5.60 -11.54
N GLU A 73 3.27 6.81 -10.98
CA GLU A 73 3.60 6.99 -9.56
C GLU A 73 2.36 6.86 -8.67
N GLY A 74 1.51 7.89 -8.58
CA GLY A 74 0.31 7.84 -7.74
C GLY A 74 -0.70 6.73 -8.09
N PRO A 75 -1.06 6.49 -9.37
CA PRO A 75 -2.05 5.49 -9.75
C PRO A 75 -1.62 4.05 -9.48
N SER A 76 -0.32 3.73 -9.57
CA SER A 76 0.15 2.37 -9.25
C SER A 76 0.04 2.06 -7.76
N VAL A 77 0.32 3.06 -6.91
CA VAL A 77 0.15 2.96 -5.45
C VAL A 77 -1.33 2.79 -5.08
N LEU A 78 -2.21 3.57 -5.72
CA LEU A 78 -3.66 3.43 -5.54
C LEU A 78 -4.18 2.07 -6.01
N LEU A 79 -3.68 1.57 -7.14
CA LEU A 79 -4.05 0.26 -7.66
C LEU A 79 -3.60 -0.85 -6.70
N MET A 80 -2.38 -0.77 -6.17
CA MET A 80 -1.90 -1.72 -5.16
C MET A 80 -2.78 -1.71 -3.90
N ALA A 81 -3.12 -0.52 -3.41
CA ALA A 81 -4.00 -0.37 -2.26
C ALA A 81 -5.39 -0.99 -2.52
N ALA A 82 -5.97 -0.74 -3.70
CA ALA A 82 -7.25 -1.30 -4.10
C ALA A 82 -7.22 -2.84 -4.17
N VAL A 83 -6.16 -3.42 -4.73
CA VAL A 83 -5.96 -4.88 -4.78
C VAL A 83 -5.86 -5.46 -3.37
N MET A 84 -5.09 -4.83 -2.47
CA MET A 84 -4.98 -5.27 -1.08
C MET A 84 -6.34 -5.25 -0.36
N ILE A 85 -7.09 -4.14 -0.47
CA ILE A 85 -8.43 -4.01 0.13
C ILE A 85 -9.38 -5.08 -0.43
N TYR A 86 -9.34 -5.32 -1.74
CA TYR A 86 -10.17 -6.34 -2.40
C TYR A 86 -9.85 -7.76 -1.92
N LEU A 87 -8.57 -8.12 -1.81
CA LEU A 87 -8.18 -9.44 -1.30
C LEU A 87 -8.58 -9.61 0.17
N MET A 88 -8.39 -8.56 0.97
CA MET A 88 -8.71 -8.55 2.39
C MET A 88 -10.22 -8.72 2.65
N SER A 89 -11.06 -8.03 1.85
CA SER A 89 -12.51 -8.15 1.95
C SER A 89 -13.00 -9.55 1.55
N ARG A 90 -12.38 -10.16 0.54
CA ARG A 90 -12.73 -11.52 0.12
C ARG A 90 -12.41 -12.56 1.19
N ILE A 91 -11.28 -12.44 1.89
CA ILE A 91 -10.94 -13.32 3.03
C ILE A 91 -11.96 -13.18 4.18
N GLY A 92 -12.43 -11.96 4.45
CA GLY A 92 -13.46 -11.71 5.45
C GLY A 92 -14.80 -12.37 5.12
N HIS A 93 -15.22 -12.28 3.85
CA HIS A 93 -16.46 -12.92 3.39
C HIS A 93 -16.45 -14.44 3.49
N GLU A 94 -15.32 -15.09 3.13
CA GLU A 94 -15.20 -16.56 3.21
C GLU A 94 -15.26 -17.05 4.67
N ARG A 95 -14.65 -16.32 5.61
CA ARG A 95 -14.74 -16.65 7.05
C ARG A 95 -16.18 -16.54 7.59
N ALA A 96 -16.94 -15.56 7.14
CA ALA A 96 -18.33 -15.38 7.58
C ALA A 96 -19.24 -16.48 7.04
N LYS A 97 -19.02 -16.91 5.80
CA LYS A 97 -19.79 -17.97 5.15
C LYS A 97 -19.59 -19.34 5.83
N SER A 98 -18.35 -19.73 6.11
CA SER A 98 -18.05 -21.02 6.78
C SER A 98 -18.60 -21.12 8.20
N SER A 99 -18.62 -20.01 8.95
CA SER A 99 -19.26 -19.95 10.28
C SER A 99 -20.77 -20.16 10.21
N THR A 100 -21.41 -19.72 9.13
CA THR A 100 -22.87 -19.83 8.94
C THR A 100 -23.27 -21.25 8.52
N GLU A 101 -22.51 -21.89 7.62
CA GLU A 101 -22.72 -23.29 7.22
C GLU A 101 -22.54 -24.26 8.40
N THR A 102 -21.55 -24.01 9.27
CA THR A 102 -21.30 -24.85 10.45
C THR A 102 -22.46 -24.80 11.46
N TYR A 103 -23.05 -23.62 11.69
CA TYR A 103 -24.18 -23.45 12.61
C TYR A 103 -25.49 -24.03 12.06
N SER A 104 -25.67 -24.07 10.72
CA SER A 104 -26.87 -24.64 10.09
C SER A 104 -26.93 -26.17 10.10
N HIS A 105 -25.85 -26.84 10.52
CA HIS A 105 -25.76 -28.30 10.56
C HIS A 105 -25.85 -28.91 11.98
N GLU A 106 -26.00 -28.10 13.03
CA GLU A 106 -26.32 -28.60 14.37
C GLU A 106 -27.85 -28.52 14.63
N PRO A 107 -28.55 -29.67 14.75
CA PRO A 107 -29.98 -29.73 15.08
C PRO A 107 -30.28 -29.52 16.57
#